data_AF-A0A0Q9NN12-F1
#
_entry.id   AF-A0A0Q9NN12-F1
#
_cell.length_a   1.000
_cell.length_b   1.000
_cell.length_c   1.000
_cell.angle_alpha   90.00
_cell.angle_beta   90.00
_cell.angle_gamma   90.00
#
_symmetry.space_group_name_H-M   'P 1'
#
loop_
_entity.id
_entity.type
_entity.pdbx_description
1 polymer ?
#
loop_
_entity_poly.entity_id
_entity_poly.type
_entity_poly.pdbx_seq_one_letter_code
_entity_poly.pdbx_strand_id
1 'polypeptide(L)'
;MDVITEELFWIRQEGNEAVIGLTEHALEKWGMILYIELPEKGVQLTKDAFMSSLETAVEEHDLFAPVTGEVIAVNILIERATGILYESPYEKGWLFRVVLGD
;
A
#
# COMPACT_ATOMS: atom_id res chain seq x y z
N MET A 1 -7.29 2.16 16.83
CA MET A 1 -6.19 1.33 17.35
C MET A 1 -5.38 0.98 16.13
N ASP A 2 -4.24 1.62 15.95
CA ASP A 2 -3.39 1.45 14.77
C ASP A 2 -2.82 0.03 14.82
N VAL A 3 -3.41 -0.89 14.07
CA VAL A 3 -2.87 -2.24 13.93
C VAL A 3 -1.74 -2.13 12.92
N ILE A 4 -0.52 -1.97 13.43
CA ILE A 4 0.69 -2.02 12.64
C ILE A 4 0.94 -3.49 12.27
N THR A 5 0.91 -3.86 10.99
CA THR A 5 1.56 -5.11 10.48
C THR A 5 3.08 -4.93 10.41
N GLU A 6 3.59 -4.27 11.45
CA GLU A 6 4.95 -3.82 11.81
C GLU A 6 5.85 -3.37 10.65
N GLU A 7 5.81 -2.05 10.39
CA GLU A 7 6.70 -1.22 9.56
C GLU A 7 6.31 -0.91 8.11
N LEU A 8 5.63 -1.79 7.36
CA LEU A 8 5.50 -1.55 5.91
C LEU A 8 4.35 -0.60 5.53
N PHE A 9 3.15 -0.87 6.05
CA PHE A 9 1.94 -0.12 5.68
C PHE A 9 1.41 0.70 6.85
N TRP A 10 0.88 1.88 6.54
CA TRP A 10 -0.08 2.57 7.40
C TRP A 10 -1.50 2.30 6.88
N ILE A 11 -2.45 2.23 7.81
CA ILE A 11 -3.86 2.01 7.52
C ILE A 11 -4.66 3.10 8.23
N ARG A 12 -5.41 3.90 7.49
CA ARG A 12 -6.35 4.89 8.04
C ARG A 12 -7.76 4.42 7.80
N GLN A 13 -8.43 4.05 8.88
CA GLN A 13 -9.82 3.59 8.81
C GLN A 13 -10.79 4.78 8.82
N GLU A 14 -11.77 4.73 7.92
CA GLU A 14 -12.83 5.72 7.72
C GLU A 14 -14.18 4.98 7.66
N GLY A 15 -14.76 4.67 8.82
CA GLY A 15 -15.98 3.87 8.90
C GLY A 15 -15.73 2.41 8.46
N ASN A 16 -16.40 1.99 7.39
CA ASN A 16 -16.24 0.65 6.79
C ASN A 16 -15.18 0.62 5.67
N GLU A 17 -14.51 1.74 5.40
CA GLU A 17 -13.42 1.82 4.43
C GLU A 17 -12.08 1.97 5.15
N ALA A 18 -11.00 1.61 4.46
CA ALA A 18 -9.65 1.90 4.87
C ALA A 18 -8.82 2.44 3.71
N VAL A 19 -7.97 3.42 4.00
CA VAL A 19 -6.94 3.94 3.10
C VAL A 19 -5.60 3.34 3.49
N ILE A 20 -4.88 2.78 2.53
CA ILE A 20 -3.60 2.09 2.74
C ILE A 20 -2.50 2.84 2.02
N GLY A 21 -1.35 3.00 2.66
CA GLY A 21 -0.13 3.54 2.07
C GLY A 21 1.13 2.96 2.70
N LEU A 22 2.31 3.28 2.15
CA LEU A 22 3.60 2.89 2.74
C LEU A 22 4.01 3.86 3.85
N THR A 23 4.56 3.33 4.93
CA THR A 23 5.16 4.18 5.97
C THR A 23 6.47 4.79 5.48
N GLU A 24 6.88 5.90 6.08
CA GLU A 24 8.21 6.48 5.86
C GLU A 24 9.33 5.47 6.17
N HIS A 25 9.16 4.66 7.21
CA HIS A 25 10.12 3.63 7.57
C HIS A 25 10.29 2.57 6.46
N ALA A 26 9.20 2.17 5.81
CA ALA A 26 9.25 1.24 4.67
C ALA A 26 10.06 1.82 3.51
N LEU A 27 9.84 3.10 3.22
CA LEU A 27 10.55 3.82 2.16
C LEU A 27 12.04 3.99 2.48
N GLU A 28 12.39 4.27 3.72
CA GLU A 28 13.79 4.33 4.17
C GLU A 28 14.47 2.95 4.07
N LYS A 29 13.78 1.90 4.51
CA LYS A 29 14.28 0.52 4.52
C LYS A 29 14.56 -0.01 3.12
N TRP A 30 13.64 0.20 2.18
CA TRP A 30 13.76 -0.27 0.80
C TRP A 30 14.54 0.71 -0.10
N GLY A 31 14.77 1.94 0.36
CA GLY A 31 15.45 2.95 -0.42
C GLY A 31 14.62 3.34 -1.64
N MET A 32 15.26 3.48 -2.81
CA MET A 32 14.63 3.98 -4.03
C MET A 32 13.76 2.91 -4.71
N ILE A 33 12.43 3.11 -4.66
CA ILE A 33 11.42 2.33 -5.35
C ILE A 33 11.32 2.83 -6.80
N LEU A 34 11.62 1.93 -7.73
CA LEU A 34 11.56 2.18 -9.17
C LEU A 34 10.17 1.91 -9.73
N TYR A 35 9.52 0.87 -9.20
CA TYR A 35 8.20 0.42 -9.63
C TYR A 35 7.43 -0.19 -8.46
N ILE A 36 6.10 -0.05 -8.48
CA ILE A 36 5.20 -0.72 -7.54
C ILE A 36 3.96 -1.15 -8.32
N GLU A 37 3.59 -2.42 -8.21
CA GLU A 37 2.34 -2.93 -8.74
C GLU A 37 1.23 -2.72 -7.71
N LEU A 38 0.15 -2.06 -8.12
CA LEU A 38 -1.02 -1.85 -7.27
C LEU A 38 -2.10 -2.88 -7.59
N PRO A 39 -2.86 -3.36 -6.58
CA PRO A 39 -3.96 -4.26 -6.85
C PRO A 39 -5.02 -3.57 -7.70
N GLU A 40 -5.70 -4.32 -8.58
CA GLU A 40 -6.77 -3.77 -9.40
C GLU A 40 -8.03 -3.46 -8.57
N LYS A 41 -8.78 -2.44 -9.00
CA LYS A 41 -10.09 -2.15 -8.42
C LYS A 41 -11.05 -3.32 -8.64
N GLY A 42 -11.75 -3.73 -7.58
CA GLY A 42 -12.70 -4.85 -7.56
C GLY A 42 -12.07 -6.18 -7.13
N VAL A 43 -10.74 -6.23 -6.92
CA VAL A 43 -10.07 -7.41 -6.40
C VAL A 43 -10.38 -7.58 -4.91
N GLN A 44 -10.60 -8.84 -4.51
CA GLN A 44 -10.71 -9.23 -3.11
C GLN A 44 -9.34 -9.54 -2.53
N LEU A 45 -9.00 -8.86 -1.44
CA LEU A 45 -7.79 -9.08 -0.67
C LEU A 45 -8.11 -9.95 0.55
N THR A 46 -7.19 -10.86 0.86
CA THR A 46 -7.21 -11.64 2.10
C THR A 46 -5.98 -11.24 2.89
N LYS A 47 -6.16 -10.82 4.15
CA LYS A 47 -5.04 -10.43 5.01
C LYS A 47 -3.93 -11.51 5.02
N ASP A 48 -2.68 -11.05 4.97
CA ASP A 48 -1.46 -11.87 4.96
C ASP A 48 -1.29 -12.75 3.71
N ALA A 49 -2.20 -12.67 2.72
CA ALA A 49 -2.03 -13.27 1.41
C ALA A 49 -1.25 -12.34 0.46
N PHE A 50 -0.63 -12.92 -0.55
CA PHE A 50 0.04 -12.16 -1.61
C PHE A 50 -0.93 -11.15 -2.25
N MET A 51 -0.47 -9.92 -2.41
CA MET A 51 -1.24 -8.80 -2.98
C MET A 51 -0.62 -8.34 -4.29
N SER A 52 0.67 -8.01 -4.28
CA SER A 52 1.43 -7.49 -5.42
C SER A 52 2.93 -7.52 -5.13
N SER A 53 3.77 -6.92 -5.98
CA SER A 53 5.19 -6.70 -5.71
C SER A 53 5.62 -5.24 -5.92
N LEU A 54 6.81 -4.90 -5.42
CA LEU A 54 7.51 -3.66 -5.76
C LEU A 54 8.95 -3.96 -6.12
N GLU A 55 9.54 -3.10 -6.95
CA GLU A 55 10.93 -3.19 -7.39
C GLU A 55 11.70 -1.94 -6.93
N THR A 56 12.82 -2.18 -6.25
CA THR A 56 13.79 -1.14 -5.86
C THR A 56 14.98 -1.15 -6.83
N ALA A 57 15.90 -0.20 -6.66
CA ALA A 57 17.16 -0.21 -7.41
C ALA A 57 18.08 -1.42 -7.11
N VAL A 58 17.78 -2.21 -6.08
CA VAL A 58 18.62 -3.32 -5.61
C VAL A 58 17.93 -4.67 -5.75
N GLU A 59 16.65 -4.76 -5.39
CA GLU A 59 15.90 -6.01 -5.32
C GLU A 59 14.38 -5.81 -5.49
N GLU A 60 13.66 -6.91 -5.73
CA GLU A 60 12.20 -6.98 -5.78
C GLU A 60 11.66 -7.54 -4.46
N HIS A 61 10.52 -7.00 -4.00
CA HIS A 61 9.84 -7.41 -2.77
C HIS A 61 8.39 -7.78 -3.02
N ASP A 62 7.97 -8.93 -2.48
CA ASP A 62 6.56 -9.31 -2.41
C ASP A 62 5.83 -8.47 -1.34
N LEU A 63 4.64 -8.00 -1.68
CA LEU A 63 3.73 -7.31 -0.79
C LEU A 63 2.55 -8.20 -0.42
N PHE A 64 2.29 -8.29 0.88
CA PHE A 64 1.18 -9.05 1.44
C PHE A 64 0.08 -8.09 1.89
N ALA A 65 -1.18 -8.48 1.66
CA ALA A 65 -2.31 -7.63 1.96
C ALA A 65 -2.39 -7.33 3.47
N PRO A 66 -2.42 -6.05 3.88
CA PRO A 66 -2.45 -5.71 5.30
C PRO A 66 -3.84 -5.93 5.93
N VAL A 67 -4.88 -6.10 5.11
CA VAL A 67 -6.28 -6.22 5.51
C VAL A 67 -7.04 -7.15 4.57
N THR A 68 -8.16 -7.69 5.04
CA THR A 68 -9.17 -8.38 4.21
C THR A 68 -10.21 -7.37 3.73
N GLY A 69 -10.56 -7.41 2.45
CA GLY A 69 -11.57 -6.51 1.88
C GLY A 69 -11.50 -6.36 0.36
N GLU A 70 -12.42 -5.58 -0.20
CA GLU A 70 -12.49 -5.33 -1.64
C GLU A 70 -11.85 -3.99 -1.99
N VAL A 71 -10.96 -3.96 -2.99
CA VAL A 71 -10.32 -2.73 -3.47
C VAL A 71 -11.34 -1.86 -4.20
N ILE A 72 -11.60 -0.65 -3.69
CA ILE A 72 -12.58 0.29 -4.26
C ILE A 72 -11.95 1.45 -5.03
N ALA A 73 -10.68 1.76 -4.77
CA ALA A 73 -9.94 2.82 -5.44
C ALA A 73 -8.43 2.53 -5.41
N VAL A 74 -7.72 3.01 -6.44
CA VAL A 74 -6.28 2.84 -6.61
C VAL A 74 -5.67 4.18 -7.03
N ASN A 75 -4.54 4.55 -6.44
CA ASN A 75 -3.83 5.77 -6.78
C ASN A 75 -2.87 5.54 -7.96
N ILE A 76 -3.42 5.53 -9.18
CA ILE A 76 -2.66 5.34 -10.42
C ILE A 76 -1.55 6.37 -10.66
N LEU A 77 -1.51 7.47 -9.89
CA LEU A 77 -0.43 8.45 -9.96
C LEU A 77 0.89 7.89 -9.42
N ILE A 78 0.83 6.96 -8.45
CA ILE A 78 2.03 6.37 -7.83
C ILE A 78 2.83 5.56 -8.86
N GLU A 79 2.16 4.78 -9.70
CA GLU A 79 2.82 4.01 -10.78
C GLU A 79 3.56 4.90 -11.77
N ARG A 80 3.12 6.15 -11.94
CA ARG A 80 3.74 7.14 -12.85
C ARG A 80 4.77 8.03 -12.17
N ALA A 81 4.69 8.15 -10.84
CA ALA A 81 5.46 9.08 -10.04
C ALA A 81 5.65 8.54 -8.62
N THR A 82 6.52 7.53 -8.47
CA THR A 82 6.86 6.93 -7.17
C THR A 82 7.45 7.94 -6.18
N GLY A 83 8.02 9.05 -6.67
CA GLY A 83 8.50 10.17 -5.85
C GLY A 83 7.48 10.73 -4.85
N ILE A 84 6.18 10.64 -5.15
CA ILE A 84 5.08 11.07 -4.26
C ILE A 84 5.11 10.31 -2.93
N LEU A 85 5.55 9.05 -2.94
CA LEU A 85 5.66 8.21 -1.74
C LEU A 85 6.60 8.87 -0.71
N TYR A 86 7.71 9.45 -1.17
CA TYR A 86 8.70 10.09 -0.30
C TYR A 86 8.31 11.51 0.10
N GLU A 87 7.67 12.26 -0.80
CA GLU A 87 7.26 13.65 -0.52
C GLU A 87 6.08 13.72 0.47
N SER A 88 5.19 12.73 0.45
CA SER A 88 3.93 12.79 1.18
C SER A 88 3.40 11.39 1.54
N PRO A 89 4.17 10.56 2.29
CA PRO A 89 3.85 9.16 2.53
C PRO A 89 2.47 8.95 3.15
N TYR A 90 2.09 9.84 4.08
CA TYR A 90 0.84 9.76 4.84
C TYR A 90 -0.30 10.61 4.28
N GLU A 91 -0.16 11.23 3.10
CA GLU A 91 -1.26 11.94 2.45
C GLU A 91 -1.36 11.56 0.98
N LYS A 92 -0.56 12.16 0.09
CA LYS A 92 -0.65 11.90 -1.35
C LYS A 92 -0.09 10.54 -1.77
N GLY A 93 0.76 9.95 -0.93
CA GLY A 93 1.38 8.63 -1.08
C GLY A 93 0.48 7.45 -0.73
N TRP A 94 -0.83 7.64 -0.56
CA TRP A 94 -1.76 6.51 -0.45
C TRP A 94 -1.72 5.66 -1.72
N LEU A 95 -1.83 4.34 -1.56
CA LEU A 95 -1.73 3.36 -2.63
C LEU A 95 -3.11 2.94 -3.14
N PHE A 96 -3.97 2.48 -2.23
CA PHE A 96 -5.31 2.00 -2.55
C PHE A 96 -6.27 2.17 -1.35
N ARG A 97 -7.57 2.05 -1.63
CA ARG A 97 -8.63 2.03 -0.62
C ARG A 97 -9.40 0.72 -0.72
N VAL A 98 -9.82 0.20 0.43
CA VAL A 98 -10.66 -1.00 0.52
C VAL A 98 -11.94 -0.72 1.28
N VAL A 99 -13.00 -1.45 0.96
CA VAL A 99 -14.10 -1.71 1.90
C VAL A 99 -13.69 -2.91 2.73
N LEU A 100 -13.65 -2.75 4.05
CA LEU A 100 -13.26 -3.80 4.98
C LEU A 100 -14.30 -4.92 4.97
N GLY A 101 -13.83 -6.15 4.75
CA GLY A 101 -14.63 -7.36 4.93
C GLY A 101 -14.52 -7.91 6.35
N ASP A 102 -15.41 -8.85 6.69
CA ASP A 102 -15.32 -9.66 7.92
C ASP A 102 -14.14 -10.64 7.87
#